data_AF-A0A2W5VAB1-F1
#
_entry.id   AF-A0A2W5VAB1-F1
#
_cell.length_a   1.000
_cell.length_b   1.000
_cell.length_c   1.000
_cell.angle_alpha   90.00
_cell.angle_beta   90.00
_cell.angle_gamma   90.00
#
_symmetry.space_group_name_H-M   'P 1'
#
loop_
_entity.id
_entity.type
_entity.pdbx_description
1 polymer ?
#
loop_
_entity_poly.entity_id
_entity_poly.type
_entity_poly.pdbx_seq_one_letter_code
_entity_poly.pdbx_strand_id
1 'polypeptide(L)'
;MLLLWGAWAAAAENETFHGWSKDGSWLVYELHVDDDRNELYFCATDADVKPSWPDGLDEREREAVGDLSCVRLIDPNKAPYQWKLQLTVPPTSMKQGTVSISNELVFMGEQGFVLESGDKKQVCDASGTRENSKLEKTWFHPSGKFVAAQIDGNFRHCVVTLVPVKAPKVEKPKPQPKKKK
;
A
#
# COMPACT_ATOMS: atom_id res chain seq x y z
N MET A 1 -25.72 16.12 -36.91
CA MET A 1 -24.96 14.87 -36.70
C MET A 1 -24.23 15.02 -35.38
N LEU A 2 -24.85 14.55 -34.29
CA LEU A 2 -24.31 14.66 -32.94
C LEU A 2 -23.22 13.61 -32.75
N LEU A 3 -21.98 14.07 -32.53
CA LEU A 3 -20.84 13.21 -32.17
C LEU A 3 -21.08 12.68 -30.76
N LEU A 4 -21.45 11.40 -30.68
CA LEU A 4 -21.41 10.61 -29.45
C LEU A 4 -19.96 10.61 -28.95
N TRP A 5 -19.72 11.32 -27.85
CA TRP A 5 -18.52 11.14 -27.05
C TRP A 5 -18.58 9.71 -26.49
N GLY A 6 -17.68 8.86 -26.98
CA GLY A 6 -17.44 7.55 -26.38
C GLY A 6 -16.97 7.78 -24.96
N ALA A 7 -17.84 7.49 -23.99
CA ALA A 7 -17.43 7.27 -22.62
C ALA A 7 -16.52 6.04 -22.65
N TRP A 8 -15.20 6.27 -22.58
CA TRP A 8 -14.28 5.24 -22.14
C TRP A 8 -14.66 4.89 -20.71
N ALA A 9 -15.44 3.83 -20.56
CA ALA A 9 -15.51 3.12 -19.30
C ALA A 9 -14.12 2.53 -19.09
N ALA A 10 -13.28 3.21 -18.30
CA ALA A 10 -12.13 2.55 -17.71
C ALA A 10 -12.68 1.34 -16.96
N ALA A 11 -12.42 0.14 -17.48
CA ALA A 11 -12.79 -1.11 -16.85
C ALA A 11 -12.26 -1.10 -15.41
N ALA A 12 -13.02 -1.69 -14.50
CA ALA A 12 -12.56 -1.84 -13.13
C ALA A 12 -11.38 -2.81 -13.15
N GLU A 13 -10.15 -2.27 -13.17
CA GLU A 13 -8.92 -3.05 -13.04
C GLU A 13 -8.98 -3.78 -11.69
N ASN A 14 -9.05 -5.10 -11.74
CA ASN A 14 -9.25 -5.94 -10.56
C ASN A 14 -7.87 -6.38 -10.05
N GLU A 15 -7.19 -5.45 -9.39
CA GLU A 15 -5.87 -5.67 -8.84
C GLU A 15 -5.97 -6.44 -7.51
N THR A 16 -5.20 -7.52 -7.39
CA THR A 16 -5.17 -8.37 -6.19
C THR A 16 -3.83 -8.24 -5.48
N PHE A 17 -3.85 -7.67 -4.28
CA PHE A 17 -2.66 -7.62 -3.42
C PHE A 17 -2.34 -9.00 -2.83
N HIS A 18 -1.10 -9.47 -3.02
CA HIS A 18 -0.62 -10.75 -2.51
C HIS A 18 0.21 -10.65 -1.24
N GLY A 19 0.75 -9.48 -0.90
CA GLY A 19 1.52 -9.27 0.32
C GLY A 19 2.88 -8.64 0.11
N TRP A 20 3.61 -8.50 1.21
CA TRP A 20 4.99 -8.03 1.24
C TRP A 20 5.97 -9.17 1.51
N SER A 21 7.15 -9.07 0.96
CA SER A 21 8.33 -9.78 1.45
C SER A 21 8.45 -9.72 2.98
N LYS A 22 9.00 -10.77 3.59
CA LYS A 22 9.21 -10.84 5.05
C LYS A 22 10.06 -9.70 5.61
N ASP A 23 11.00 -9.19 4.83
CA ASP A 23 11.82 -8.04 5.22
C ASP A 23 11.23 -6.68 4.81
N GLY A 24 10.13 -6.70 4.05
CA GLY A 24 9.40 -5.52 3.60
C GLY A 24 10.07 -4.74 2.48
N SER A 25 11.09 -5.29 1.81
CA SER A 25 11.82 -4.62 0.74
C SER A 25 11.10 -4.66 -0.62
N TRP A 26 10.16 -5.58 -0.79
CA TRP A 26 9.28 -5.67 -1.96
C TRP A 26 7.87 -6.16 -1.61
N LEU A 27 6.94 -5.98 -2.55
CA LEU A 27 5.55 -6.41 -2.51
C LEU A 27 5.12 -7.07 -3.82
N VAL A 28 3.99 -7.79 -3.80
CA VAL A 28 3.39 -8.35 -5.01
C VAL A 28 1.92 -8.00 -5.10
N TYR A 29 1.49 -7.63 -6.30
CA TYR A 29 0.09 -7.63 -6.68
C TYR A 29 -0.09 -8.27 -8.08
N GLU A 30 -1.29 -8.72 -8.35
CA GLU A 30 -1.72 -9.27 -9.64
C GLU A 30 -2.68 -8.30 -10.29
N LEU A 31 -2.51 -8.02 -11.58
CA LEU A 31 -3.45 -7.25 -12.39
C LEU A 31 -4.20 -8.21 -13.32
N HIS A 32 -5.52 -8.17 -13.26
CA HIS A 32 -6.38 -8.85 -14.23
C HIS A 32 -6.70 -7.88 -15.38
N VAL A 33 -6.23 -8.19 -16.58
CA VAL A 33 -6.47 -7.38 -17.79
C VAL A 33 -7.64 -7.95 -18.60
N ASP A 34 -8.25 -7.10 -19.44
CA ASP A 34 -9.52 -7.37 -20.16
C ASP A 34 -9.52 -8.63 -21.08
N ASP A 35 -8.37 -9.21 -21.39
CA ASP A 35 -8.23 -10.42 -22.21
C ASP A 35 -7.99 -11.70 -21.39
N ASP A 36 -8.50 -11.73 -20.15
CA ASP A 36 -8.36 -12.81 -19.18
C ASP A 36 -6.91 -13.14 -18.78
N ARG A 37 -5.93 -12.32 -19.19
CA ARG A 37 -4.55 -12.49 -18.74
C ARG A 37 -4.42 -11.95 -17.32
N ASN A 38 -3.60 -12.66 -16.54
CA ASN A 38 -3.16 -12.21 -15.22
C ASN A 38 -1.70 -11.83 -15.32
N GLU A 39 -1.37 -10.63 -14.89
CA GLU A 39 0.00 -10.15 -14.86
C GLU A 39 0.45 -10.00 -13.41
N LEU A 40 1.64 -10.49 -13.08
CA LEU A 40 2.21 -10.36 -11.73
C LEU A 40 3.24 -9.24 -11.69
N TYR A 41 3.14 -8.42 -10.65
CA TYR A 41 4.02 -7.29 -10.43
C TYR A 41 4.78 -7.48 -9.13
N PHE A 42 6.09 -7.64 -9.22
CA PHE A 42 7.00 -7.68 -8.07
C PHE A 42 7.63 -6.30 -7.90
N CYS A 43 7.19 -5.53 -6.91
CA CYS A 43 7.55 -4.12 -6.78
C CYS A 43 8.43 -3.85 -5.58
N ALA A 44 9.51 -3.10 -5.77
CA ALA A 44 10.33 -2.60 -4.68
C ALA A 44 9.50 -1.60 -3.86
N THR A 45 9.47 -1.73 -2.53
CA THR A 45 8.74 -0.80 -1.65
C THR A 45 9.42 0.56 -1.52
N ASP A 46 10.72 0.59 -1.77
CA ASP A 46 11.59 1.76 -1.75
C ASP A 46 12.49 1.72 -3.00
N ALA A 47 12.41 2.76 -3.83
CA ALA A 47 13.16 2.82 -5.08
C ALA A 47 14.68 2.94 -4.88
N ASP A 48 15.12 3.45 -3.72
CA ASP A 48 16.53 3.68 -3.40
C ASP A 48 17.20 2.45 -2.78
N VAL A 49 16.41 1.45 -2.37
CA VAL A 49 16.91 0.24 -1.69
C VAL A 49 16.82 -0.94 -2.64
N LYS A 50 17.93 -1.65 -2.84
CA LYS A 50 17.91 -2.91 -3.59
C LYS A 50 17.06 -3.94 -2.83
N PRO A 51 15.95 -4.43 -3.41
CA PRO A 51 15.10 -5.40 -2.75
C PRO A 51 15.72 -6.80 -2.70
N SER A 52 15.31 -7.59 -1.71
CA SER A 52 15.70 -9.00 -1.55
C SER A 52 14.82 -9.91 -2.42
N TRP A 53 14.93 -9.75 -3.73
CA TRP A 53 14.10 -10.52 -4.66
C TRP A 53 14.16 -12.02 -4.42
N PRO A 54 13.06 -12.74 -4.69
CA PRO A 54 13.08 -14.20 -4.67
C PRO A 54 14.05 -14.71 -5.74
N ASP A 55 14.79 -15.78 -5.40
CA ASP A 55 15.77 -16.39 -6.31
C ASP A 55 15.13 -16.77 -7.64
N GLY A 56 15.74 -16.35 -8.75
CA GLY A 56 15.25 -16.62 -10.10
C GLY A 56 14.22 -15.63 -10.63
N LEU A 57 13.92 -14.53 -9.92
CA LEU A 57 13.16 -13.44 -10.51
C LEU A 57 13.96 -12.78 -11.64
N ASP A 58 13.38 -12.75 -12.84
CA ASP A 58 14.01 -12.13 -14.01
C ASP A 58 13.74 -10.62 -14.03
N GLU A 59 14.72 -9.83 -13.61
CA GLU A 59 14.59 -8.37 -13.53
C GLU A 59 14.69 -7.66 -14.90
N ARG A 60 14.77 -8.39 -16.02
CA ARG A 60 14.88 -7.79 -17.37
C ARG A 60 13.66 -6.96 -17.77
N GLU A 61 12.48 -7.33 -17.29
CA GLU A 61 11.21 -6.63 -17.56
C GLU A 61 10.85 -5.70 -16.38
N ARG A 62 11.80 -4.86 -15.96
CA ARG A 62 11.58 -3.86 -14.92
C ARG A 62 10.98 -2.59 -15.52
N GLU A 63 9.84 -2.17 -14.99
CA GLU A 63 9.12 -0.96 -15.37
C GLU A 63 8.76 -0.11 -14.15
N ALA A 64 8.51 1.17 -14.40
CA ALA A 64 7.98 2.09 -13.38
C ALA A 64 6.45 2.09 -13.48
N VAL A 65 5.77 1.68 -12.42
CA VAL A 65 4.30 1.67 -12.31
C VAL A 65 3.91 2.61 -11.18
N GLY A 66 3.47 3.81 -11.54
CA GLY A 66 3.32 4.91 -10.59
C GLY A 66 4.65 5.23 -9.89
N ASP A 67 4.64 5.22 -8.56
CA ASP A 67 5.83 5.46 -7.72
C ASP A 67 6.67 4.20 -7.46
N LEU A 68 6.26 3.04 -7.99
CA LEU A 68 6.93 1.77 -7.74
C LEU A 68 7.82 1.35 -8.91
N SER A 69 8.99 0.79 -8.58
CA SER A 69 9.81 0.06 -9.55
C SER A 69 9.45 -1.43 -9.47
N CYS A 70 8.81 -1.94 -10.52
CA CYS A 70 8.24 -3.28 -10.56
C CYS A 70 8.91 -4.14 -11.63
N VAL A 71 9.13 -5.42 -11.33
CA VAL A 71 9.36 -6.45 -12.33
C VAL A 71 8.00 -7.01 -12.71
N ARG A 72 7.63 -6.86 -13.98
CA ARG A 72 6.36 -7.36 -14.53
C ARG A 72 6.56 -8.76 -15.10
N LEU A 73 5.62 -9.65 -14.82
CA LEU A 73 5.55 -10.98 -15.40
C LEU A 73 4.22 -11.16 -16.11
N ILE A 74 4.25 -11.17 -17.44
CA ILE A 74 3.07 -11.38 -18.30
C ILE A 74 2.51 -12.81 -18.14
N ASP A 75 3.37 -13.78 -17.83
CA ASP A 75 2.98 -15.16 -17.54
C ASP A 75 3.27 -15.48 -16.06
N PRO A 76 2.25 -15.57 -15.19
CA PRO A 76 2.42 -15.88 -13.78
C PRO A 76 3.13 -17.22 -13.51
N ASN A 77 3.13 -18.15 -14.48
CA ASN A 77 3.84 -19.42 -14.34
C ASN A 77 5.36 -19.28 -14.37
N LYS A 78 5.87 -18.13 -14.82
CA LYS A 78 7.30 -17.78 -14.76
C LYS A 78 7.73 -17.20 -13.41
N ALA A 79 6.78 -16.99 -12.49
CA ALA A 79 7.11 -16.49 -11.17
C ALA A 79 8.02 -17.47 -10.41
N PRO A 80 8.98 -16.97 -9.61
CA PRO A 80 9.90 -17.82 -8.86
C PRO A 80 9.22 -18.87 -7.99
N TYR A 81 9.78 -20.08 -7.94
CA TYR A 81 9.20 -21.15 -7.14
C TYR A 81 9.04 -20.71 -5.67
N GLN A 82 7.87 -21.01 -5.08
CA GLN A 82 7.53 -20.67 -3.70
C GLN A 82 7.57 -19.17 -3.34
N TRP A 83 7.49 -18.24 -4.30
CA TRP A 83 7.45 -16.79 -4.02
C TRP A 83 6.41 -16.41 -2.96
N LYS A 84 5.22 -17.03 -3.00
CA LYS A 84 4.14 -16.82 -2.01
C LYS A 84 4.54 -17.16 -0.57
N LEU A 85 5.46 -18.12 -0.35
CA LEU A 85 5.95 -18.49 0.99
C LEU A 85 6.91 -17.44 1.58
N GLN A 86 7.41 -16.54 0.74
CA GLN A 86 8.26 -15.41 1.13
C GLN A 86 7.42 -14.17 1.48
N LEU A 87 6.11 -14.23 1.26
CA LEU A 87 5.20 -13.14 1.55
C LEU A 87 4.60 -13.21 2.95
N THR A 88 4.22 -12.03 3.42
CA THR A 88 3.45 -11.78 4.62
C THR A 88 2.29 -10.89 4.24
N VAL A 89 1.08 -11.30 4.65
CA VAL A 89 -0.15 -10.53 4.49
C VAL A 89 -0.68 -10.23 5.88
N PRO A 90 -0.39 -9.05 6.43
CA PRO A 90 -1.05 -8.51 7.61
C PRO A 90 -2.58 -8.59 7.50
N PRO A 91 -3.31 -8.65 8.62
CA PRO A 91 -4.76 -8.50 8.59
C PRO A 91 -5.15 -7.11 8.08
N THR A 92 -6.30 -7.02 7.41
CA THR A 92 -6.83 -5.74 6.99
C THR A 92 -7.16 -4.86 8.20
N SER A 93 -6.74 -3.61 8.18
CA SER A 93 -7.00 -2.67 9.29
C SER A 93 -6.90 -1.23 8.82
N MET A 94 -7.85 -0.41 9.27
CA MET A 94 -7.84 1.05 9.06
C MET A 94 -6.88 1.78 10.01
N LYS A 95 -6.19 1.06 10.90
CA LYS A 95 -5.28 1.63 11.91
C LYS A 95 -4.13 0.69 12.23
N GLN A 96 -2.94 1.26 12.43
CA GLN A 96 -1.80 0.56 13.01
C GLN A 96 -1.02 1.50 13.93
N GLY A 97 -0.88 1.11 15.20
CA GLY A 97 -0.23 1.94 16.21
C GLY A 97 -0.90 3.31 16.35
N THR A 98 -0.15 4.37 16.09
CA THR A 98 -0.63 5.77 16.14
C THR A 98 -1.12 6.29 14.80
N VAL A 99 -1.03 5.50 13.72
CA VAL A 99 -1.44 5.91 12.37
C VAL A 99 -2.82 5.30 12.07
N SER A 100 -3.75 6.11 11.60
CA SER A 100 -5.08 5.67 11.14
C SER A 100 -5.45 6.33 9.82
N ILE A 101 -6.33 5.70 9.05
CA ILE A 101 -6.92 6.31 7.85
C ILE A 101 -8.18 7.06 8.27
N SER A 102 -8.22 8.38 8.04
CA SER A 102 -9.28 9.26 8.57
C SER A 102 -10.39 9.58 7.58
N ASN A 103 -10.01 9.83 6.33
CA ASN A 103 -10.91 10.08 5.22
C ASN A 103 -10.57 9.08 4.11
N GLU A 104 -11.60 8.38 3.62
CA GLU A 104 -11.44 7.33 2.63
C GLU A 104 -10.81 7.89 1.36
N LEU A 105 -11.30 9.03 0.84
CA LEU A 105 -10.70 9.75 -0.28
C LEU A 105 -10.90 11.27 -0.14
N VAL A 106 -9.84 12.04 -0.39
CA VAL A 106 -9.85 13.51 -0.43
C VAL A 106 -9.36 13.97 -1.79
N PHE A 107 -9.90 15.12 -2.24
CA PHE A 107 -9.45 15.80 -3.45
C PHE A 107 -8.66 17.04 -3.06
N MET A 108 -7.33 16.94 -3.06
CA MET A 108 -6.42 18.05 -2.72
C MET A 108 -5.40 18.27 -3.84
N GLY A 109 -5.92 18.47 -5.06
CA GLY A 109 -5.12 18.51 -6.29
C GLY A 109 -5.06 17.15 -6.97
N GLU A 110 -4.76 16.10 -6.19
CA GLU A 110 -4.86 14.70 -6.59
C GLU A 110 -5.81 13.95 -5.64
N GLN A 111 -6.36 12.83 -6.11
CA GLN A 111 -7.28 11.99 -5.34
C GLN A 111 -6.49 10.98 -4.54
N GLY A 112 -6.72 10.91 -3.23
CA GLY A 112 -5.95 10.04 -2.36
C GLY A 112 -6.62 9.77 -1.02
N PHE A 113 -6.15 8.76 -0.29
CA PHE A 113 -6.60 8.49 1.08
C PHE A 113 -5.71 9.18 2.10
N VAL A 114 -6.26 9.54 3.26
CA VAL A 114 -5.52 10.32 4.26
C VAL A 114 -5.09 9.46 5.43
N LEU A 115 -3.77 9.40 5.66
CA LEU A 115 -3.20 8.90 6.90
C LEU A 115 -3.13 10.03 7.93
N GLU A 116 -3.48 9.72 9.17
CA GLU A 116 -3.40 10.63 10.31
C GLU A 116 -2.64 10.02 11.47
N SER A 117 -1.83 10.84 12.14
CA SER A 117 -1.19 10.50 13.40
C SER A 117 -1.10 11.72 14.30
N GLY A 118 -2.03 11.83 15.26
CA GLY A 118 -2.19 13.04 16.05
C GLY A 118 -2.60 14.23 15.17
N ASP A 119 -1.85 15.32 15.24
CA ASP A 119 -2.11 16.52 14.43
C ASP A 119 -1.50 16.47 13.02
N LYS A 120 -0.76 15.40 12.69
CA LYS A 120 -0.12 15.24 11.37
C LYS A 120 -1.03 14.46 10.43
N LYS A 121 -1.10 14.93 9.19
CA LYS A 121 -1.79 14.26 8.09
C LYS A 121 -0.84 14.04 6.92
N GLN A 122 -1.01 12.93 6.22
CA GLN A 122 -0.33 12.63 4.97
C GLN A 122 -1.38 12.14 3.98
N VAL A 123 -1.38 12.71 2.78
CA VAL A 123 -2.17 12.21 1.65
C VAL A 123 -1.35 11.14 0.94
N CYS A 124 -1.96 10.00 0.69
CA CYS A 124 -1.41 8.93 -0.13
C CYS A 124 -2.10 8.97 -1.49
N ASP A 125 -1.33 9.17 -2.56
CA ASP A 125 -1.88 9.26 -3.91
C ASP A 125 -2.62 7.98 -4.28
N ALA A 126 -3.78 8.17 -4.90
CA ALA A 126 -4.63 7.15 -5.47
C ALA A 126 -5.09 7.59 -6.86
N SER A 127 -4.15 8.04 -7.69
CA SER A 127 -4.40 8.37 -9.10
C SER A 127 -5.14 7.24 -9.83
N GLY A 128 -5.95 7.62 -10.82
CA GLY A 128 -6.82 6.71 -11.57
C GLY A 128 -8.13 6.31 -10.86
N THR A 129 -8.33 6.72 -9.60
CA THR A 129 -9.61 6.52 -8.90
C THR A 129 -10.66 7.56 -9.31
N ARG A 130 -11.95 7.24 -9.14
CA ARG A 130 -13.08 8.10 -9.48
C ARG A 130 -13.53 8.87 -8.24
N GLU A 131 -14.17 10.01 -8.40
CA GLU A 131 -14.61 10.85 -7.27
C GLU A 131 -15.47 10.10 -6.22
N ASN A 132 -16.22 9.09 -6.65
CA ASN A 132 -17.07 8.24 -5.80
C ASN A 132 -16.43 6.91 -5.39
N SER A 133 -15.13 6.74 -5.62
CA SER A 133 -14.40 5.53 -5.28
C SER A 133 -14.42 5.27 -3.78
N LYS A 134 -14.33 4.00 -3.41
CA LYS A 134 -14.41 3.55 -2.02
C LYS A 134 -13.17 2.79 -1.64
N LEU A 135 -12.65 3.13 -0.47
CA LEU A 135 -11.58 2.38 0.16
C LEU A 135 -12.14 1.08 0.72
N GLU A 136 -11.75 -0.05 0.15
CA GLU A 136 -12.32 -1.37 0.46
C GLU A 136 -11.50 -2.09 1.53
N LYS A 137 -10.18 -2.13 1.35
CA LYS A 137 -9.25 -2.85 2.22
C LYS A 137 -7.96 -2.09 2.35
N THR A 138 -7.37 -2.20 3.53
CA THR A 138 -6.11 -1.52 3.86
C THR A 138 -5.25 -2.49 4.63
N TRP A 139 -3.98 -2.55 4.29
CA TRP A 139 -3.00 -3.39 4.93
C TRP A 139 -1.85 -2.50 5.36
N PHE A 140 -1.47 -2.59 6.64
CA PHE A 140 -0.27 -1.92 7.12
C PHE A 140 0.87 -2.93 7.20
N HIS A 141 2.01 -2.60 6.59
CA HIS A 141 3.19 -3.42 6.71
C HIS A 141 3.62 -3.52 8.19
N PRO A 142 4.14 -4.66 8.69
CA PRO A 142 4.50 -4.81 10.11
C PRO A 142 5.55 -3.81 10.60
N SER A 143 6.39 -3.26 9.71
CA SER A 143 7.35 -2.20 10.06
C SER A 143 6.70 -0.84 10.35
N GLY A 144 5.44 -0.64 9.96
CA GLY A 144 4.74 0.64 10.02
C GLY A 144 5.20 1.68 9.01
N LYS A 145 6.12 1.34 8.11
CA LYS A 145 6.65 2.23 7.08
C LYS A 145 5.82 2.28 5.80
N PHE A 146 4.95 1.31 5.58
CA PHE A 146 4.22 1.17 4.32
C PHE A 146 2.76 0.82 4.60
N VAL A 147 1.89 1.34 3.75
CA VAL A 147 0.48 0.98 3.71
C VAL A 147 0.11 0.62 2.28
N ALA A 148 -0.66 -0.45 2.14
CA ALA A 148 -1.33 -0.83 0.91
C ALA A 148 -2.84 -0.59 1.07
N ALA A 149 -3.48 -0.19 -0.01
CA ALA A 149 -4.91 0.08 -0.07
C ALA A 149 -5.51 -0.57 -1.32
N GLN A 150 -6.73 -1.06 -1.20
CA GLN A 150 -7.58 -1.46 -2.32
C GLN A 150 -8.73 -0.46 -2.42
N ILE A 151 -8.84 0.23 -3.56
CA ILE A 151 -9.84 1.28 -3.81
C ILE A 151 -10.55 0.93 -5.12
N ASP A 152 -11.84 0.59 -5.05
CA ASP A 152 -12.63 0.08 -6.18
C ASP A 152 -11.89 -1.02 -6.99
N GLY A 153 -11.36 -2.03 -6.30
CA GLY A 153 -10.55 -3.08 -6.94
C GLY A 153 -9.12 -2.69 -7.31
N ASN A 154 -8.74 -1.41 -7.30
CA ASN A 154 -7.39 -0.94 -7.65
C ASN A 154 -6.48 -0.96 -6.42
N PHE A 155 -5.27 -1.50 -6.59
CA PHE A 155 -4.21 -1.55 -5.60
C PHE A 155 -3.41 -0.24 -5.60
N ARG A 156 -3.23 0.34 -4.41
CA ARG A 156 -2.39 1.52 -4.19
C ARG A 156 -1.43 1.27 -3.04
N HIS A 157 -0.22 1.79 -3.16
CA HIS A 157 0.84 1.70 -2.15
C HIS A 157 1.30 3.09 -1.74
N CYS A 158 1.62 3.27 -0.46
CA CYS A 158 2.11 4.53 0.07
C CYS A 158 3.15 4.32 1.16
N VAL A 159 4.22 5.12 1.10
CA VAL A 159 5.24 5.18 2.15
C VAL A 159 4.76 6.07 3.29
N VAL A 160 4.70 5.55 4.50
CA VAL A 160 4.27 6.29 5.70
C VAL A 160 5.43 7.15 6.21
N THR A 161 5.31 8.46 6.04
CA THR A 161 6.29 9.47 6.51
C THR A 161 5.89 10.11 7.84
N LEU A 162 4.71 9.77 8.35
CA LEU A 162 4.21 10.20 9.65
C LEU A 162 5.05 9.58 10.76
N VAL A 163 6.12 10.29 11.19
CA VAL A 163 6.96 9.86 12.31
C VAL A 163 6.04 9.63 13.53
N PRO A 164 6.07 8.43 14.16
CA PRO A 164 5.29 8.18 15.35
C PRO A 164 5.69 9.20 16.41
N VAL A 165 4.74 10.03 16.84
CA VAL A 165 4.95 10.92 17.98
C VAL A 165 5.32 10.02 19.14
N LYS A 166 6.58 10.10 19.61
CA LYS A 166 7.03 9.38 20.80
C LYS A 166 5.98 9.61 21.88
N ALA A 167 5.39 8.53 22.38
CA ALA A 167 4.41 8.60 23.46
C ALA A 167 4.96 9.52 24.56
N PRO A 168 4.14 10.43 25.15
CA PRO A 168 4.58 11.22 26.28
C PRO A 168 5.12 10.26 27.33
N LYS A 169 6.36 10.49 27.79
CA LYS A 169 6.90 9.75 28.93
C LYS A 169 5.91 9.97 30.08
N VAL A 170 5.19 8.92 30.47
CA VAL A 170 4.41 8.92 31.70
C VAL A 170 5.40 9.17 32.83
N GLU A 171 5.40 10.40 33.34
CA GLU A 171 6.18 10.77 34.52
C GLU A 171 5.63 9.93 35.68
N LYS A 172 6.43 8.98 36.16
CA LYS A 172 6.06 8.13 37.30
C LYS A 172 5.61 9.05 38.45
N PRO A 173 4.41 8.84 39.04
CA PRO A 173 3.99 9.64 40.17
C PRO A 173 5.03 9.55 41.27
N LYS A 174 5.54 10.71 41.73
CA LYS A 174 6.43 10.77 42.89
C LYS A 174 5.74 10.10 44.09
N PRO A 175 6.43 9.22 44.85
CA PRO A 175 5.85 8.62 46.03
C PRO A 175 5.48 9.72 47.03
N GLN A 176 4.21 9.77 47.45
CA GLN A 176 3.80 10.66 48.52
C GLN A 176 4.46 10.23 49.84
N PRO A 177 5.00 11.16 50.64
CA PRO A 177 5.58 10.83 51.94
C PRO A 177 4.49 10.34 52.89
N LYS A 178 4.71 9.15 53.46
CA LYS A 178 3.84 8.55 54.47
C LYS A 178 3.70 9.50 55.67
N LYS A 179 2.48 9.97 55.97
CA LYS A 179 2.16 10.60 57.25
C LYS A 179 2.38 9.57 58.37
N LYS A 180 3.35 9.83 59.25
CA LYS A 180 3.51 9.11 60.51
C LYS A 180 2.35 9.51 61.44
N LYS A 181 1.73 8.49 62.04
CA LYS A 181 0.72 8.61 63.10
C LYS A 181 1.42 8.83 64.43
#